data_AF-A0A2N5A4H1-F1
#
_entry.id   AF-A0A2N5A4H1-F1
#
_cell.length_a   1.000
_cell.length_b   1.000
_cell.length_c   1.000
_cell.angle_alpha   90.00
_cell.angle_beta   90.00
_cell.angle_gamma   90.00
#
_symmetry.space_group_name_H-M   'P 1'
#
loop_
_entity.id
_entity.type
_entity.pdbx_description
1 polymer ?
#
loop_
_entity_poly.entity_id
_entity_poly.type
_entity_poly.pdbx_seq_one_letter_code
_entity_poly.pdbx_strand_id
1 'polypeptide(L)'
;GDTIWRDDIAADLLKLRPDVVVLNAGYAHVIGFGPIIMGKEDLLNVHFALPEAKIMAIHLEAVNHCLVSREEMRQYAVDNQIADVVSIPQDGDSVVY
;
A
#
# COMPACT_ATOMS: atom_id res chain seq x y z
N GLY A 1 0.53 -1.55 9.13
CA GLY A 1 1.80 -2.13 9.61
C GLY A 1 2.15 -3.35 8.79
N ASP A 2 3.20 -4.10 9.14
CA ASP A 2 3.61 -5.32 8.43
C ASP A 2 2.54 -6.40 8.53
N THR A 3 1.88 -6.66 7.42
CA THR A 3 0.88 -7.72 7.26
C THR A 3 0.68 -7.99 5.77
N ILE A 4 0.23 -9.19 5.44
CA ILE A 4 -0.42 -9.48 4.16
C ILE A 4 -1.91 -9.14 4.23
N TRP A 5 -2.57 -9.02 3.08
CA TRP A 5 -4.02 -8.87 3.03
C TRP A 5 -4.76 -10.09 3.58
N ARG A 6 -5.82 -9.83 4.35
CA ARG A 6 -6.65 -10.82 5.03
C ARG A 6 -8.04 -10.22 5.32
N ASP A 7 -9.03 -11.07 5.56
CA ASP A 7 -10.42 -10.66 5.78
C ASP A 7 -10.60 -9.78 7.04
N ASP A 8 -9.76 -9.98 8.06
CA ASP A 8 -9.73 -9.15 9.27
C ASP A 8 -9.38 -7.69 8.94
N ILE A 9 -8.41 -7.46 8.04
CA ILE A 9 -8.05 -6.12 7.57
C ILE A 9 -9.22 -5.47 6.82
N ALA A 10 -9.88 -6.21 5.92
CA ALA A 10 -11.03 -5.69 5.19
C ALA A 10 -12.18 -5.31 6.14
N ALA A 11 -12.45 -6.14 7.16
CA ALA A 11 -13.46 -5.88 8.17
C ALA A 11 -13.11 -4.64 9.02
N ASP A 12 -11.84 -4.48 9.40
CA ASP A 12 -11.38 -3.32 10.16
C ASP A 12 -11.47 -2.02 9.35
N LEU A 13 -11.14 -2.03 8.06
CA LEU A 13 -11.31 -0.87 7.17
C LEU A 13 -12.77 -0.40 7.12
N LEU A 14 -13.72 -1.32 6.95
CA LEU A 14 -15.15 -1.00 6.90
C LEU A 14 -15.70 -0.54 8.25
N LYS A 15 -15.19 -1.10 9.34
CA LYS A 15 -15.63 -0.75 10.70
C LYS A 15 -15.10 0.61 11.15
N LEU A 16 -13.83 0.87 10.91
CA LEU A 16 -13.15 2.08 11.40
C LEU A 16 -13.29 3.26 10.43
N ARG A 17 -13.46 2.99 9.13
CA ARG A 17 -13.53 3.97 8.05
C ARG A 17 -12.51 5.12 8.18
N PRO A 18 -11.21 4.83 8.25
CA PRO A 18 -10.19 5.86 8.35
C PRO A 18 -10.19 6.75 7.10
N ASP A 19 -9.93 8.05 7.28
CA ASP A 19 -9.76 8.98 6.15
C ASP A 19 -8.45 8.71 5.39
N VAL A 20 -7.43 8.18 6.09
CA VAL A 20 -6.10 7.86 5.53
C VAL A 20 -5.66 6.46 5.96
N VAL A 21 -5.21 5.65 4.99
CA VAL A 21 -4.63 4.32 5.20
C VAL A 21 -3.14 4.36 4.85
N VAL A 22 -2.28 4.10 5.83
CA VAL A 22 -0.82 3.97 5.62
C VAL A 22 -0.46 2.50 5.41
N LEU A 23 0.05 2.18 4.23
CA LEU A 23 0.29 0.82 3.75
C LEU A 23 1.79 0.53 3.63
N ASN A 24 2.27 -0.50 4.34
CA ASN A 24 3.62 -1.03 4.14
C ASN A 24 3.59 -1.93 2.89
N ALA A 25 3.92 -1.35 1.74
CA ALA A 25 3.61 -1.92 0.42
C ALA A 25 4.87 -2.39 -0.33
N GLY A 26 5.94 -2.69 0.40
CA GLY A 26 7.24 -3.10 -0.15
C GLY A 26 7.25 -4.45 -0.85
N TYR A 27 6.19 -5.25 -0.69
CA TYR A 27 6.10 -6.62 -1.18
C TYR A 27 7.33 -7.44 -0.78
N ALA A 28 7.63 -7.40 0.51
CA ALA A 28 8.83 -8.00 1.05
C ALA A 28 8.73 -9.52 1.01
N HIS A 29 9.77 -10.21 0.54
CA HIS A 29 9.76 -11.65 0.34
C HIS A 29 10.80 -12.38 1.20
N VAL A 30 10.42 -13.57 1.66
CA VAL A 30 11.35 -14.55 2.22
C VAL A 30 11.48 -15.74 1.26
N ILE A 31 12.71 -16.13 0.95
CA ILE A 31 13.02 -17.25 0.05
C ILE A 31 12.35 -18.52 0.59
N GLY A 32 11.50 -19.15 -0.22
CA GLY A 32 10.74 -20.36 0.13
C GLY A 32 9.42 -20.12 0.85
N PHE A 33 9.08 -18.88 1.23
CA PHE A 33 7.82 -18.54 1.93
C PHE A 33 6.94 -17.55 1.15
N GLY A 34 7.52 -16.72 0.28
CA GLY A 34 6.79 -15.74 -0.50
C GLY A 34 6.61 -14.39 0.23
N PRO A 35 5.55 -13.62 -0.08
CA PRO A 35 5.34 -12.31 0.48
C PRO A 35 5.00 -12.36 1.98
N ILE A 36 5.66 -11.49 2.75
CA ILE A 36 5.40 -11.32 4.19
C ILE A 36 4.71 -9.98 4.50
N ILE A 37 4.66 -9.06 3.54
CA ILE A 37 3.88 -7.82 3.60
C ILE A 37 3.17 -7.55 2.28
N MET A 38 2.22 -6.62 2.31
CA MET A 38 1.47 -6.14 1.16
C MET A 38 2.33 -5.58 0.03
N GLY A 39 1.77 -5.57 -1.18
CA GLY A 39 2.36 -5.03 -2.40
C GLY A 39 1.40 -4.12 -3.17
N LYS A 40 1.66 -3.94 -4.47
CA LYS A 40 0.89 -3.03 -5.33
C LYS A 40 -0.59 -3.40 -5.46
N GLU A 41 -0.91 -4.69 -5.54
CA GLU A 41 -2.28 -5.19 -5.68
C GLU A 41 -3.15 -4.82 -4.48
N ASP A 42 -2.52 -4.67 -3.31
CA ASP A 42 -3.22 -4.31 -2.08
C ASP A 42 -3.67 -2.85 -2.06
N LEU A 43 -3.15 -1.99 -2.94
CA LEU A 43 -3.72 -0.65 -3.17
C LEU A 43 -5.17 -0.76 -3.67
N LEU A 44 -5.45 -1.68 -4.58
CA LEU A 44 -6.80 -1.89 -5.10
C LEU A 44 -7.70 -2.55 -4.07
N ASN A 45 -7.16 -3.49 -3.29
CA ASN A 45 -7.91 -4.09 -2.20
C ASN A 45 -8.38 -3.03 -1.20
N VAL A 46 -7.50 -2.12 -0.78
CA VAL A 46 -7.86 -0.98 0.08
C VAL A 46 -8.84 -0.05 -0.63
N HIS A 47 -8.58 0.35 -1.86
CA HIS A 47 -9.42 1.28 -2.60
C HIS A 47 -10.84 0.75 -2.81
N PHE A 48 -11.01 -0.52 -3.17
CA PHE A 48 -12.34 -1.11 -3.35
C PHE A 48 -13.07 -1.35 -2.02
N ALA A 49 -12.33 -1.66 -0.94
CA ALA A 49 -12.93 -1.80 0.38
C ALA A 49 -13.37 -0.44 0.97
N LEU A 50 -12.62 0.63 0.71
CA LEU A 50 -12.89 1.97 1.24
C LEU A 50 -12.51 3.07 0.22
N PRO A 51 -13.36 3.33 -0.80
CA PRO A 51 -13.04 4.23 -1.91
C PRO A 51 -12.77 5.68 -1.51
N GLU A 52 -13.36 6.11 -0.39
CA GLU A 52 -13.24 7.46 0.15
C GLU A 52 -11.89 7.72 0.84
N ALA A 53 -11.15 6.68 1.21
CA ALA A 53 -9.88 6.85 1.92
C ALA A 53 -8.74 7.23 0.98
N LYS A 54 -7.83 8.08 1.48
CA LYS A 54 -6.52 8.28 0.86
C LYS A 54 -5.57 7.17 1.29
N ILE A 55 -4.68 6.75 0.40
CA ILE A 55 -3.72 5.66 0.63
C ILE A 55 -2.31 6.23 0.57
N MET A 56 -1.50 6.01 1.59
CA MET A 56 -0.07 6.33 1.58
C MET A 56 0.75 5.04 1.52
N ALA A 57 1.42 4.81 0.39
CA ALA A 57 2.28 3.64 0.20
C ALA A 57 3.71 3.95 0.68
N ILE A 58 4.17 3.19 1.67
CA ILE A 58 5.49 3.30 2.28
C ILE A 58 6.19 1.93 2.32
N HIS A 59 7.34 1.87 3.00
CA HIS A 59 8.15 0.64 3.13
C HIS A 59 8.72 0.16 1.77
N LEU A 60 9.08 1.12 0.92
CA LEU A 60 9.62 0.90 -0.43
C LEU A 60 11.11 1.26 -0.44
N GLU A 61 11.91 0.53 -1.22
CA GLU A 61 13.30 0.88 -1.59
C GLU A 61 14.32 1.08 -0.44
N ALA A 62 13.95 0.77 0.81
CA ALA A 62 14.85 0.92 1.97
C ALA A 62 15.58 -0.37 2.37
N VAL A 63 15.01 -1.55 2.07
CA VAL A 63 15.58 -2.85 2.45
C VAL A 63 15.58 -3.83 1.27
N ASN A 64 16.61 -4.67 1.19
CA ASN A 64 16.94 -5.51 0.04
C ASN A 64 15.87 -6.53 -0.40
N HIS A 65 14.97 -6.89 0.51
CA HIS A 65 13.95 -7.91 0.29
C HIS A 65 12.59 -7.32 -0.06
N CYS A 66 12.43 -5.99 -0.04
CA CYS A 66 11.29 -5.30 -0.64
C CYS A 66 11.49 -5.22 -2.14
N LEU A 67 10.57 -5.83 -2.90
CA LEU A 67 10.73 -6.04 -4.33
C LEU A 67 10.01 -4.99 -5.18
N VAL A 68 9.10 -4.21 -4.60
CA VAL A 68 8.37 -3.16 -5.31
C VAL A 68 9.08 -1.82 -5.16
N SER A 69 9.34 -1.17 -6.29
CA SER A 69 9.89 0.19 -6.36
C SER A 69 8.79 1.24 -6.27
N ARG A 70 9.15 2.48 -5.93
CA ARG A 70 8.21 3.61 -5.97
C ARG A 70 7.69 3.84 -7.39
N GLU A 71 8.54 3.64 -8.39
CA GLU A 71 8.15 3.81 -9.79
C GLU A 71 7.12 2.77 -10.22
N GLU A 72 7.34 1.50 -9.89
CA GLU A 72 6.37 0.45 -10.18
C GLU A 72 5.04 0.70 -9.46
N MET A 73 5.08 1.17 -8.21
CA MET A 73 3.88 1.54 -7.45
C MET A 73 3.10 2.69 -8.10
N ARG A 74 3.79 3.73 -8.57
CA ARG A 74 3.16 4.88 -9.25
C ARG A 74 2.51 4.45 -10.55
N GLN A 75 3.24 3.68 -11.36
CA GLN A 75 2.72 3.19 -12.64
C GLN A 75 1.49 2.32 -12.40
N TYR A 76 1.53 1.42 -11.40
CA TYR A 76 0.38 0.58 -11.06
C TYR A 76 -0.85 1.41 -10.64
N ALA A 77 -0.66 2.46 -9.85
CA ALA A 77 -1.77 3.34 -9.46
C ALA A 77 -2.36 4.11 -10.66
N VAL A 78 -1.52 4.54 -11.61
CA VAL A 78 -1.96 5.21 -12.86
C VAL A 78 -2.72 4.23 -13.75
N ASP A 79 -2.18 3.04 -13.98
CA ASP A 79 -2.78 2.01 -14.85
C ASP A 79 -4.17 1.59 -14.35
N ASN A 80 -4.38 1.61 -13.03
CA ASN A 80 -5.64 1.28 -12.40
C ASN A 80 -6.51 2.50 -12.06
N GLN A 81 -6.14 3.70 -12.51
CA GLN A 81 -6.95 4.92 -12.37
C GLN A 81 -7.23 5.33 -10.91
N ILE A 82 -6.31 5.05 -9.99
CA ILE A 82 -6.39 5.42 -8.56
C ILE A 82 -5.27 6.37 -8.12
N ALA A 83 -4.52 6.94 -9.06
CA ALA A 83 -3.36 7.79 -8.76
C ALA A 83 -3.71 9.07 -7.96
N ASP A 84 -4.95 9.53 -8.01
CA ASP A 84 -5.46 10.71 -7.28
C ASP A 84 -5.75 10.45 -5.79
N VAL A 85 -5.87 9.18 -5.41
CA VAL A 85 -6.08 8.76 -4.01
C VAL A 85 -4.83 8.12 -3.39
N VAL A 86 -3.79 7.84 -4.17
CA VAL A 86 -2.54 7.22 -3.71
C VAL A 86 -1.40 8.24 -3.61
N SER A 87 -0.76 8.32 -2.45
CA SER A 87 0.47 9.09 -2.20
C SER A 87 1.66 8.15 -2.03
N ILE A 88 2.75 8.40 -2.79
CA ILE A 88 4.00 7.61 -2.75
C ILE A 88 5.17 8.58 -2.48
N PRO A 89 5.36 8.98 -1.21
CA PRO A 89 6.35 9.99 -0.83
C PRO A 89 7.79 9.51 -1.02
N GLN A 90 8.69 10.46 -1.30
CA GLN A 90 10.13 10.26 -1.19
C GLN A 90 10.57 10.35 0.27
N ASP A 91 11.80 9.90 0.55
CA ASP A 91 12.40 10.05 1.87
C ASP A 91 12.53 11.54 2.22
N GLY A 92 11.90 11.95 3.33
CA GLY A 92 11.90 13.34 3.80
C GLY A 92 10.71 14.18 3.34
N ASP A 93 9.84 13.65 2.47
CA ASP A 93 8.64 14.37 2.05
C ASP A 93 7.61 14.48 3.18
N SER A 94 6.81 15.55 3.13
CA SER A 94 5.60 15.73 3.95
C SER A 94 4.37 15.65 3.06
N VAL A 95 3.36 14.90 3.50
CA VAL A 95 2.05 14.82 2.83
C VAL A 95 0.99 15.38 3.77
N VAL A 96 0.14 16.27 3.26
CA VAL A 96 -0.93 16.92 4.02
C VAL A 96 -2.28 16.48 3.43
N TYR A 97 -3.20 16.07 4.31
CA TYR A 97 -4.56 15.65 4.00
C TYR A 97 -5.56 16.56 4.70
#